data_AF-R4U1Q7-F1
#
_entry.id   AF-R4U1Q7-F1
#
_cell.length_a   1.000
_cell.length_b   1.000
_cell.length_c   1.000
_cell.angle_alpha   90.00
_cell.angle_beta   90.00
_cell.angle_gamma   90.00
#
_symmetry.space_group_name_H-M   'P 1'
#
loop_
_entity.id
_entity.type
_entity.pdbx_description
1 polymer ?
#
loop_
_entity_poly.entity_id
_entity_poly.type
_entity_poly.pdbx_seq_one_letter_code
_entity_poly.pdbx_strand_id
1 'polypeptide(L)'
;LTRFFTFHFILPFIIAAVSMIHLLFLHQTGSSNPTGLNSSLDKVSFHPYFSYKDLFGFVILFGTLAALSTFSPNLLGDPDNFTPANPLVTPPHIKPEWYFLFAYAILRSIPNKLGGVLALLFSILILFLMPL
;
A
#
# COMPACT_ATOMS: atom_id res chain seq x y z
N LEU A 1 -22.18 -4.12 -6.37
CA LEU A 1 -21.41 -2.94 -6.80
C LEU A 1 -21.69 -1.71 -5.93
N THR A 2 -22.95 -1.29 -5.75
CA THR A 2 -23.32 -0.10 -4.96
C THR A 2 -22.68 -0.02 -3.57
N ARG A 3 -22.77 -1.09 -2.76
CA ARG A 3 -22.12 -1.12 -1.44
C ARG A 3 -20.60 -0.99 -1.49
N PHE A 4 -19.96 -1.55 -2.53
CA PHE A 4 -18.50 -1.45 -2.69
C PHE A 4 -18.09 -0.03 -3.05
N PHE A 5 -18.88 0.67 -3.86
CA PHE A 5 -18.66 2.09 -4.11
C PHE A 5 -18.78 2.91 -2.81
N THR A 6 -19.82 2.65 -2.00
CA THR A 6 -19.98 3.32 -0.69
C THR A 6 -18.78 3.09 0.24
N PHE A 7 -18.30 1.85 0.35
CA PHE A 7 -17.11 1.54 1.15
C PHE A 7 -15.83 2.17 0.57
N HIS A 8 -15.64 2.10 -0.74
CA HIS A 8 -14.51 2.71 -1.43
C HIS A 8 -14.47 4.23 -1.22
N PHE A 9 -15.62 4.89 -1.14
CA PHE A 9 -15.69 6.32 -0.87
C PHE A 9 -15.31 6.67 0.58
N ILE A 10 -15.83 5.94 1.57
CA ILE A 10 -15.61 6.30 2.99
C ILE A 10 -14.24 5.88 3.52
N LEU A 11 -13.69 4.75 3.05
CA LEU A 11 -12.43 4.20 3.56
C LEU A 11 -11.23 5.15 3.46
N PRO A 12 -11.02 5.92 2.36
CA PRO A 12 -9.95 6.92 2.28
C PRO A 12 -9.98 7.95 3.42
N PHE A 13 -11.16 8.39 3.86
CA PHE A 13 -11.30 9.33 4.97
C PHE A 13 -10.96 8.69 6.32
N ILE A 14 -11.33 7.41 6.49
CA ILE A 14 -10.92 6.63 7.66
C ILE A 14 -9.40 6.47 7.68
N ILE A 15 -8.78 6.16 6.53
CA ILE A 15 -7.32 6.06 6.40
C ILE A 15 -6.64 7.39 6.73
N ALA A 16 -7.18 8.53 6.28
CA ALA A 16 -6.67 9.85 6.63
C ALA A 16 -6.73 10.09 8.16
N ALA A 17 -7.83 9.75 8.81
CA ALA A 17 -7.97 9.88 10.27
C ALA A 17 -6.97 8.99 11.02
N VAL A 18 -6.82 7.72 10.61
CA VAL A 18 -5.83 6.80 11.21
C VAL A 18 -4.39 7.27 10.95
N SER A 19 -4.11 7.88 9.79
CA SER A 19 -2.80 8.46 9.49
C SER A 19 -2.45 9.63 10.42
N MET A 20 -3.44 10.45 10.82
CA MET A 20 -3.22 11.50 11.82
C MET A 20 -2.93 10.92 13.21
N ILE A 21 -3.62 9.85 13.61
CA ILE A 21 -3.34 9.13 14.86
C ILE A 21 -1.91 8.54 14.81
N HIS A 22 -1.52 7.96 13.68
CA HIS A 22 -0.17 7.45 13.47
C HIS A 22 0.89 8.56 13.65
N LEU A 23 0.69 9.73 13.03
CA LEU A 23 1.60 10.87 13.17
C LEU A 23 1.64 11.42 14.61
N LEU A 24 0.51 11.40 15.33
CA LEU A 24 0.46 11.79 16.73
C LEU A 24 1.38 10.90 17.59
N PHE A 25 1.31 9.58 17.43
CA PHE A 25 2.20 8.67 18.15
C PHE A 25 3.66 8.83 17.72
N LEU A 26 3.93 9.05 16.43
CA LEU A 26 5.28 9.34 15.95
C LEU A 26 5.85 10.61 16.61
N HIS A 27 5.03 11.64 16.82
CA HIS A 27 5.49 12.89 17.45
C HIS A 27 5.76 12.77 18.96
N GLN A 28 5.27 11.73 19.63
CA GLN A 28 5.58 11.49 21.04
C GLN A 28 7.04 11.04 21.24
N THR A 29 7.58 10.26 20.30
CA THR A 29 8.95 9.71 20.39
C THR A 29 9.94 10.35 19.41
N GLY A 30 9.45 10.88 18.30
CA GLY A 30 10.24 11.33 17.17
C GLY A 30 10.66 10.19 16.24
N SER A 31 11.24 10.53 15.09
CA SER A 31 11.74 9.55 14.12
C SER A 31 12.97 8.79 14.63
N SER A 32 13.07 7.51 14.28
CA SER A 32 14.32 6.77 14.37
C SER A 32 15.32 7.25 13.29
N ASN A 33 16.53 6.74 13.33
CA ASN A 33 17.58 7.06 12.36
C ASN A 33 18.36 5.78 11.97
N PRO A 34 19.12 5.79 10.87
CA PRO A 34 19.79 4.59 10.35
C PRO A 34 20.75 3.90 11.32
N THR A 35 21.29 4.62 12.31
CA THR A 35 22.19 4.02 13.32
C THR A 35 21.44 3.31 14.44
N GLY A 36 20.13 3.55 14.58
CA GLY A 36 19.32 3.05 15.69
C GLY A 36 19.64 3.66 17.06
N LEU A 37 20.62 4.56 17.15
CA LEU A 37 21.03 5.23 18.39
C LEU A 37 20.14 6.45 18.69
N ASN A 38 20.23 6.98 19.90
CA ASN A 38 19.51 8.19 20.29
C ASN A 38 20.04 9.41 19.50
N SER A 39 19.15 10.07 18.74
CA SER A 39 19.47 11.24 17.93
C SER A 39 19.35 12.57 18.66
N SER A 40 19.05 12.58 19.96
CA SER A 40 18.79 13.82 20.73
C SER A 40 19.94 14.83 20.68
N LEU A 41 21.18 14.35 20.56
CA LEU A 41 22.39 15.17 20.53
C LEU A 41 22.60 15.91 19.20
N ASP A 42 21.94 15.49 18.12
CA ASP A 42 22.14 16.02 16.77
C ASP A 42 20.81 16.18 16.02
N LYS A 43 19.87 16.90 16.65
CA LYS A 43 18.60 17.27 16.01
C LYS A 43 18.75 18.52 15.17
N VAL A 44 18.21 18.47 13.96
CA VAL A 44 18.02 19.65 13.10
C VAL A 44 16.53 19.99 13.00
N SER A 45 16.22 21.26 12.75
CA SER A 45 14.85 21.70 12.48
C SER A 45 14.30 21.02 11.21
N PHE A 46 13.00 20.71 11.19
CA PHE A 46 12.38 20.08 10.02
C PHE A 46 12.47 20.98 8.78
N HIS A 47 12.13 22.27 8.93
CA HIS A 47 12.38 23.29 7.93
C HIS A 47 13.73 23.98 8.21
N PRO A 48 14.60 24.18 7.19
CA PRO A 48 14.36 23.94 5.76
C PRO A 48 14.71 22.52 5.28
N TYR A 49 15.44 21.74 6.08
CA TYR A 49 16.14 20.53 5.64
C TYR A 49 15.22 19.45 5.05
N PHE A 50 14.26 18.97 5.84
CA PHE A 50 13.35 17.92 5.40
C PHE A 50 12.27 18.46 4.46
N SER A 51 11.85 19.73 4.61
CA SER A 51 10.89 20.34 3.67
C SER A 51 11.41 20.33 2.22
N TYR A 52 12.66 20.72 1.97
CA TYR A 52 13.22 20.67 0.62
C TYR A 52 13.53 19.24 0.15
N LYS A 53 13.95 18.36 1.06
CA LYS A 53 14.16 16.94 0.75
C LYS A 53 12.85 16.27 0.30
N ASP A 54 11.76 16.54 1.02
CA ASP A 54 10.44 15.99 0.71
C ASP A 54 9.88 16.59 -0.58
N LEU A 55 10.08 17.89 -0.82
CA LEU A 55 9.72 18.53 -2.10
C LEU A 55 10.41 17.85 -3.28
N PHE A 56 11.70 17.56 -3.17
CA PHE A 56 12.42 16.82 -4.21
C PHE A 56 11.83 15.41 -4.41
N GLY A 57 11.48 14.71 -3.33
CA GLY A 57 10.76 13.45 -3.38
C GLY A 57 9.41 13.55 -4.12
N PHE A 58 8.63 14.59 -3.86
CA PHE A 58 7.37 14.85 -4.57
C PHE A 58 7.58 15.13 -6.05
N VAL A 59 8.63 15.85 -6.44
CA VAL A 59 8.95 16.08 -7.86
C VAL A 59 9.22 14.74 -8.57
N ILE A 60 9.94 13.83 -7.95
CA ILE A 60 10.18 12.49 -8.50
C ILE A 60 8.86 11.70 -8.58
N LEU A 61 8.07 11.68 -7.50
CA LEU A 61 6.79 10.97 -7.45
C LEU A 61 5.82 11.46 -8.55
N PHE A 62 5.62 12.77 -8.67
CA PHE A 62 4.72 13.32 -9.68
C PHE A 62 5.29 13.18 -11.10
N GLY A 63 6.61 13.33 -11.27
CA GLY A 63 7.26 13.10 -12.56
C GLY A 63 7.06 11.67 -13.07
N THR A 64 7.28 10.67 -12.19
CA THR A 64 7.07 9.25 -12.52
C THR A 64 5.60 8.91 -12.73
N LEU A 65 4.70 9.44 -11.91
CA LEU A 65 3.25 9.25 -12.10
C LEU A 65 2.77 9.86 -13.43
N ALA A 66 3.22 11.07 -13.77
CA ALA A 66 2.89 11.73 -15.03
C ALA A 66 3.46 10.97 -16.23
N ALA A 67 4.68 10.46 -16.13
CA ALA A 67 5.28 9.64 -17.18
C ALA A 67 4.48 8.35 -17.40
N LEU A 68 4.12 7.64 -16.32
CA LEU A 68 3.30 6.42 -16.39
C LEU A 68 1.94 6.72 -17.02
N SER A 69 1.23 7.75 -16.56
CA SER A 69 -0.12 8.07 -17.04
C SER A 69 -0.14 8.58 -18.48
N THR A 70 0.90 9.30 -18.91
CA THR A 70 0.96 9.91 -20.25
C THR A 70 1.50 8.94 -21.29
N PHE A 71 2.60 8.25 -20.99
CA PHE A 71 3.30 7.43 -21.98
C PHE A 71 2.88 5.96 -21.95
N SER A 72 2.42 5.44 -20.81
CA SER A 72 2.09 4.01 -20.68
C SER A 72 0.97 3.75 -19.65
N PRO A 73 -0.23 4.35 -19.82
CA PRO A 73 -1.29 4.34 -18.80
C PRO A 73 -1.79 2.94 -18.41
N ASN A 74 -1.69 1.98 -19.33
CA ASN A 74 -2.16 0.61 -19.12
C ASN A 74 -1.05 -0.37 -18.72
N LEU A 75 0.19 0.10 -18.50
CA LEU A 75 1.35 -0.77 -18.22
C LEU A 75 1.15 -1.66 -16.99
N LEU A 76 0.46 -1.14 -15.97
CA LEU A 76 0.21 -1.84 -14.70
C LEU A 76 -1.19 -2.47 -14.62
N GLY A 77 -2.00 -2.35 -15.69
CA GLY A 77 -3.37 -2.87 -15.75
C GLY A 77 -3.45 -4.26 -16.37
N ASP A 78 -4.65 -4.84 -16.34
CA ASP A 78 -4.94 -6.11 -17.01
C ASP A 78 -5.89 -5.88 -18.20
N PRO A 79 -5.53 -6.33 -19.43
CA PRO A 79 -6.40 -6.21 -20.60
C PRO A 79 -7.80 -6.79 -20.42
N ASP A 80 -7.96 -7.83 -19.59
CA ASP A 80 -9.26 -8.48 -19.37
C ASP A 80 -10.29 -7.50 -18.75
N ASN A 81 -9.84 -6.49 -18.00
CA ASN A 81 -10.70 -5.47 -17.39
C ASN A 81 -11.32 -4.48 -18.39
N PHE A 82 -10.91 -4.50 -19.65
CA PHE A 82 -11.58 -3.75 -20.73
C PHE A 82 -12.79 -4.48 -21.32
N THR A 83 -12.98 -5.75 -20.94
CA THR A 83 -14.18 -6.51 -21.31
C THR A 83 -15.23 -6.41 -20.19
N PRO A 84 -16.51 -6.13 -20.51
CA PRO A 84 -17.57 -6.11 -19.50
C PRO A 84 -17.69 -7.46 -18.78
N ALA A 85 -17.91 -7.42 -17.47
CA ALA A 85 -18.00 -8.62 -16.65
C ALA A 85 -19.10 -9.57 -17.13
N ASN A 86 -18.75 -10.84 -17.33
CA ASN A 86 -19.67 -11.91 -17.66
C ASN A 86 -19.68 -12.97 -16.54
N PRO A 87 -20.77 -13.14 -15.78
CA PRO A 87 -20.82 -14.09 -14.67
C PRO A 87 -20.77 -15.56 -15.10
N LEU A 88 -20.94 -15.86 -16.39
CA LEU A 88 -20.92 -17.22 -16.94
C LEU A 88 -19.54 -17.62 -17.50
N VAL A 89 -18.58 -16.69 -17.55
CA VAL A 89 -17.27 -16.91 -18.18
C VAL A 89 -16.17 -16.41 -17.25
N THR A 90 -15.25 -17.31 -16.88
CA THR A 90 -14.04 -16.96 -16.14
C THR A 90 -12.86 -16.86 -17.11
N PRO A 91 -12.11 -15.74 -17.11
CA PRO A 91 -10.88 -15.65 -17.91
C PRO A 91 -9.85 -16.74 -17.52
N PRO A 92 -9.11 -17.29 -18.47
CA PRO A 92 -8.22 -18.43 -18.24
C PRO A 92 -7.07 -18.14 -17.26
N HIS A 93 -6.62 -16.88 -17.17
CA HIS A 93 -5.51 -16.46 -16.32
C HIS A 93 -5.91 -15.41 -15.28
N ILE A 94 -7.14 -15.51 -14.74
CA ILE A 94 -7.64 -14.59 -13.71
C ILE A 94 -6.65 -14.44 -12.55
N LYS A 95 -6.27 -13.20 -12.27
CA LYS A 95 -5.31 -12.80 -11.24
C LYS A 95 -5.73 -11.45 -10.67
N PRO A 96 -5.35 -11.12 -9.42
CA PRO A 96 -5.53 -9.78 -8.91
C PRO A 96 -4.49 -8.83 -9.51
N GLU A 97 -4.61 -7.55 -9.20
CA GLU A 97 -3.62 -6.54 -9.53
C GLU A 97 -2.24 -6.86 -8.91
N TRP A 98 -1.19 -6.32 -9.52
CA TRP A 98 0.20 -6.68 -9.24
C TRP A 98 0.59 -6.58 -7.76
N TYR A 99 0.07 -5.58 -7.03
CA TYR A 99 0.36 -5.36 -5.61
C TYR A 99 -0.25 -6.41 -4.67
N PHE A 100 -1.15 -7.28 -5.16
CA PHE A 100 -1.68 -8.41 -4.40
C PHE A 100 -1.08 -9.76 -4.79
N LEU A 101 -0.21 -9.82 -5.80
CA LEU A 101 0.31 -11.10 -6.32
C LEU A 101 1.09 -11.91 -5.29
N PHE A 102 1.82 -11.27 -4.37
CA PHE A 102 2.55 -11.99 -3.31
C PHE A 102 1.59 -12.76 -2.39
N ALA A 103 0.52 -12.10 -1.97
CA ALA A 103 -0.49 -12.66 -1.08
C ALA A 103 -1.34 -13.71 -1.79
N TYR A 104 -1.64 -13.49 -3.08
CA TYR A 104 -2.31 -14.46 -3.94
C TYR A 104 -1.47 -15.73 -4.16
N ALA A 105 -0.15 -15.61 -4.28
CA ALA A 105 0.75 -16.75 -4.35
C ALA A 105 0.73 -17.57 -3.05
N ILE A 106 0.75 -16.91 -1.89
CA ILE A 106 0.61 -17.56 -0.57
C ILE A 106 -0.74 -18.29 -0.45
N LEU A 107 -1.83 -17.66 -0.87
CA LEU A 107 -3.17 -18.29 -0.86
C LEU A 107 -3.19 -19.60 -1.67
N ARG A 108 -2.57 -19.60 -2.86
CA ARG A 108 -2.57 -20.76 -3.77
C ARG A 108 -1.55 -21.85 -3.43
N SER A 109 -0.56 -21.57 -2.57
CA SER A 109 0.45 -22.57 -2.21
C SER A 109 -0.08 -23.63 -1.23
N ILE A 110 -1.21 -23.37 -0.58
CA ILE A 110 -1.82 -24.28 0.40
C ILE A 110 -3.01 -25.00 -0.24
N PRO A 111 -2.95 -26.32 -0.45
CA PRO A 111 -4.02 -27.11 -1.07
C PRO A 111 -5.18 -27.41 -0.09
N ASN A 112 -5.55 -26.42 0.73
CA ASN A 112 -6.68 -26.46 1.65
C ASN A 112 -7.35 -25.09 1.67
N LYS A 113 -8.67 -25.03 1.44
CA LYS A 113 -9.41 -23.76 1.35
C LYS A 113 -9.29 -22.91 2.62
N LEU A 114 -9.48 -23.51 3.79
CA LEU A 114 -9.38 -22.79 5.07
C LEU A 114 -7.94 -22.38 5.36
N GLY A 115 -6.99 -23.31 5.18
CA GLY A 115 -5.56 -23.07 5.39
C GLY A 115 -5.02 -21.94 4.52
N GLY A 116 -5.39 -21.92 3.23
CA GLY A 116 -5.00 -20.84 2.32
C GLY A 116 -5.56 -19.48 2.73
N VAL A 117 -6.84 -19.41 3.13
CA VAL A 117 -7.45 -18.16 3.60
C VAL A 117 -6.80 -17.66 4.90
N LEU A 118 -6.52 -18.57 5.84
CA LEU A 118 -5.80 -18.22 7.06
C LEU A 118 -4.38 -17.73 6.76
N ALA A 119 -3.65 -18.41 5.87
CA ALA A 119 -2.30 -17.99 5.49
C ALA A 119 -2.29 -16.63 4.76
N LEU A 120 -3.28 -16.37 3.90
CA LEU A 120 -3.48 -15.05 3.30
C LEU A 120 -3.64 -13.98 4.38
N LEU A 121 -4.52 -14.20 5.36
CA LEU A 121 -4.73 -13.26 6.46
C LEU A 121 -3.44 -13.06 7.28
N PHE A 122 -2.76 -14.16 7.63
CA PHE A 122 -1.52 -14.11 8.41
C PHE A 122 -0.34 -13.50 7.64
N SER A 123 -0.34 -13.50 6.29
CA SER A 123 0.70 -12.83 5.49
C SER A 123 0.79 -11.32 5.77
N ILE A 124 -0.29 -10.72 6.29
CA ILE A 124 -0.34 -9.33 6.71
C ILE A 124 -0.27 -9.23 8.24
N LEU A 125 -1.06 -10.04 8.97
CA LEU A 125 -1.10 -9.97 10.44
C LEU A 125 0.22 -10.32 11.12
N ILE A 126 1.11 -11.07 10.46
CA ILE A 126 2.45 -11.38 10.99
C ILE A 126 3.26 -10.11 11.31
N LEU A 127 2.96 -8.97 10.68
CA LEU A 127 3.62 -7.69 10.98
C LEU A 127 3.40 -7.24 12.43
N PHE A 128 2.29 -7.65 13.08
CA PHE A 128 2.05 -7.36 14.50
C PHE A 128 2.93 -8.17 15.45
N LEU A 129 3.55 -9.25 14.98
CA LEU A 129 4.44 -10.07 15.78
C LEU A 129 5.90 -9.59 15.71
N MET A 130 6.27 -8.73 14.76
CA MET A 130 7.67 -8.26 14.61
C MET A 130 8.26 -7.58 15.85
N PRO A 131 7.49 -6.84 16.68
CA PRO A 131 8.03 -6.23 17.90
C PRO A 131 8.16 -7.16 19.11
N LEU A 132 7.62 -8.39 19.05
CA LEU A 132 7.72 -9.38 20.14
C LEU A 132 9.09 -10.07 20.14
#